data_AF-A0A9R0RAX9-F1
#
_entry.id   AF-A0A9R0RAX9-F1
#
_cell.length_a   1.000
_cell.length_b   1.000
_cell.length_c   1.000
_cell.angle_alpha   90.00
_cell.angle_beta   90.00
_cell.angle_gamma   90.00
#
_symmetry.space_group_name_H-M   'P 1'
#
loop_
_entity.id
_entity.type
_entity.pdbx_description
1 polymer ?
#
loop_
_entity_poly.entity_id
_entity_poly.type
_entity_poly.pdbx_seq_one_letter_code
_entity_poly.pdbx_strand_id
1 'polypeptide(L)'
;MVPCCWFFWALWLLLMHAVAAAEEQVEAGCSALAKSCGNLTISHPFWLDDWETGRSCGSSGFEVTCFNNSSSVLLSSKPTGFGFAIINISYEEERLHLVDLGKLKLLSASNRCESSIWNTSVKLGPRFRIDPGNLNLILYNCTEEAAVAAAARRDRDLMQTSLRCGNESKMFVRTGVRYDATGNYGCRCWGHLERRTPATTRSSSAMASS
;
A
#
# COMPACT_ATOMS: atom_id res chain seq x y z
N MET A 1 -18.03 52.25 15.63
CA MET A 1 -18.85 51.03 15.80
C MET A 1 -18.44 50.04 14.73
N VAL A 2 -18.01 48.86 15.17
CA VAL A 2 -17.14 47.90 14.47
C VAL A 2 -17.89 47.21 13.32
N PRO A 3 -17.68 47.61 12.04
CA PRO A 3 -18.28 46.92 10.89
C PRO A 3 -17.52 45.64 10.56
N CYS A 4 -16.28 45.51 11.06
CA CYS A 4 -15.32 44.49 10.69
C CYS A 4 -15.82 43.06 10.96
N CYS A 5 -16.47 42.83 12.12
CA CYS A 5 -16.93 41.49 12.50
C CYS A 5 -18.02 40.92 11.58
N TRP A 6 -18.89 41.77 11.04
CA TRP A 6 -20.00 41.36 10.17
C TRP A 6 -19.50 40.94 8.78
N PHE A 7 -18.50 41.67 8.26
CA PHE A 7 -17.85 41.30 6.99
C PHE A 7 -17.10 39.97 7.09
N PHE A 8 -16.41 39.71 8.21
CA PHE A 8 -15.74 38.41 8.41
C PHE A 8 -16.72 37.25 8.49
N TRP A 9 -17.85 37.41 9.17
CA TRP A 9 -18.88 36.38 9.25
C TRP A 9 -19.56 36.11 7.90
N ALA A 10 -19.90 37.16 7.15
CA ALA A 10 -20.48 37.01 5.82
C ALA A 10 -19.50 36.34 4.84
N LEU A 11 -18.23 36.73 4.89
CA LEU A 11 -17.17 36.13 4.06
C LEU A 11 -16.94 34.66 4.44
N TRP A 12 -16.97 34.32 5.74
CA TRP A 12 -16.81 32.95 6.19
C TRP A 12 -17.99 32.08 5.78
N LEU A 13 -19.23 32.57 5.88
CA LEU A 13 -20.42 31.88 5.40
C LEU A 13 -20.37 31.67 3.87
N LEU A 14 -19.96 32.69 3.10
CA LEU A 14 -19.75 32.57 1.65
C LEU A 14 -18.69 31.51 1.31
N LEU A 15 -17.60 31.45 2.09
CA LEU A 15 -16.54 30.45 1.91
C LEU A 15 -17.07 29.03 2.20
N MET A 16 -17.85 28.85 3.27
CA MET A 16 -18.46 27.56 3.58
C MET A 16 -19.48 27.12 2.51
N HIS A 17 -20.25 28.06 1.94
CA HIS A 17 -21.15 27.77 0.82
C HIS A 17 -20.40 27.40 -0.46
N ALA A 18 -19.28 28.09 -0.75
CA ALA A 18 -18.45 27.77 -1.90
C ALA A 18 -17.79 26.39 -1.77
N VAL A 19 -17.37 26.01 -0.55
CA VAL A 19 -16.84 24.67 -0.27
C VAL A 19 -17.91 23.60 -0.44
N ALA A 20 -19.12 23.81 0.09
CA ALA A 20 -20.23 22.87 -0.08
C ALA A 20 -20.67 22.71 -1.54
N ALA A 21 -20.75 23.81 -2.29
CA ALA A 21 -21.09 23.78 -3.72
C ALA A 21 -19.98 23.11 -4.55
N ALA A 22 -18.71 23.28 -4.19
CA ALA A 22 -17.60 22.60 -4.83
C ALA A 22 -17.61 21.09 -4.56
N GLU A 23 -17.99 20.64 -3.35
CA GLU A 23 -18.22 19.23 -3.05
C GLU A 23 -19.34 18.64 -3.92
N GLU A 24 -20.49 19.30 -4.02
CA GLU A 24 -21.60 18.83 -4.87
C GLU A 24 -21.21 18.74 -6.37
N GLN A 25 -20.42 19.69 -6.88
CA GLN A 25 -19.97 19.66 -8.28
C GLN A 25 -18.95 18.54 -8.55
N VAL A 26 -18.14 18.16 -7.57
CA VAL A 26 -17.26 16.98 -7.64
C VAL A 26 -18.11 15.71 -7.65
N GLU A 27 -19.10 15.63 -6.78
CA GLU A 27 -20.03 14.49 -6.65
C GLU A 27 -20.89 14.27 -7.91
N ALA A 28 -21.28 15.34 -8.61
CA ALA A 28 -22.07 15.25 -9.84
C ALA A 28 -21.34 14.59 -11.03
N GLY A 29 -19.99 14.61 -11.07
CA GLY A 29 -19.21 13.89 -12.10
C GLY A 29 -18.49 12.66 -11.58
N CYS A 30 -18.20 12.63 -10.29
CA CYS A 30 -17.73 11.46 -9.57
C CYS A 30 -18.94 10.78 -8.96
N SER A 31 -19.80 10.23 -9.83
CA SER A 31 -21.03 9.59 -9.41
C SER A 31 -20.72 8.64 -8.24
N ALA A 32 -21.34 8.89 -7.08
CA ALA A 32 -21.19 8.09 -5.86
C ALA A 32 -21.64 6.62 -6.03
N LEU A 33 -22.08 6.26 -7.24
CA LEU A 33 -22.48 4.93 -7.64
C LEU A 33 -21.26 4.01 -7.73
N ALA A 34 -21.38 2.86 -7.08
CA ALA A 34 -20.38 1.81 -7.18
C ALA A 34 -20.21 1.35 -8.64
N LYS A 35 -18.96 1.29 -9.13
CA LYS A 35 -18.62 0.86 -10.48
C LYS A 35 -18.02 -0.55 -10.45
N SER A 36 -18.38 -1.40 -11.40
CA SER A 36 -17.80 -2.74 -11.51
C SER A 36 -16.47 -2.72 -12.27
N CYS A 37 -15.51 -3.51 -11.81
CA CYS A 37 -14.31 -3.88 -12.56
C CYS A 37 -14.10 -5.40 -12.43
N GLY A 38 -14.42 -6.14 -13.49
CA GLY A 38 -14.50 -7.60 -13.44
C GLY A 38 -15.53 -8.06 -12.41
N ASN A 39 -15.09 -8.86 -11.44
CA ASN A 39 -15.95 -9.38 -10.36
C ASN A 39 -16.00 -8.48 -9.13
N LEU A 40 -15.33 -7.32 -9.17
CA LEU A 40 -15.24 -6.41 -8.02
C LEU A 40 -16.16 -5.22 -8.21
N THR A 41 -16.78 -4.82 -7.12
CA THR A 41 -17.55 -3.58 -7.01
C THR A 41 -16.68 -2.54 -6.32
N ILE A 42 -16.35 -1.47 -7.04
CA ILE A 42 -15.52 -0.36 -6.56
C ILE A 42 -16.43 0.81 -6.18
N SER A 43 -16.49 1.08 -4.89
CA SER A 43 -17.16 2.23 -4.27
C SER A 43 -16.24 2.97 -3.31
N HIS A 44 -16.71 4.14 -2.86
CA HIS A 44 -16.05 4.95 -1.84
C HIS A 44 -15.56 4.09 -0.66
N PRO A 45 -14.33 4.28 -0.16
CA PRO A 45 -13.38 5.36 -0.51
C PRO A 45 -12.56 5.13 -1.79
N PHE A 46 -12.67 3.96 -2.41
CA PHE A 46 -12.00 3.64 -3.67
C PHE A 46 -12.75 4.25 -4.85
N TRP A 47 -12.00 4.61 -5.88
CA TRP A 47 -12.56 5.21 -7.08
C TRP A 47 -11.76 4.77 -8.29
N LEU A 48 -12.45 4.68 -9.43
CA LEU A 48 -11.83 4.39 -10.72
C LEU A 48 -11.44 5.69 -11.39
N ASP A 49 -10.22 5.73 -11.92
CA ASP A 49 -9.83 6.81 -12.83
C ASP A 49 -10.71 6.76 -14.07
N ASP A 50 -11.36 7.88 -14.38
CA ASP A 50 -12.18 8.03 -15.56
C ASP A 50 -11.33 8.64 -16.67
N TRP A 51 -10.77 7.76 -17.50
CA TRP A 51 -9.90 8.16 -18.61
C TRP A 51 -10.62 9.01 -19.66
N GLU A 52 -11.96 8.96 -19.74
CA GLU A 52 -12.74 9.76 -20.70
C GLU A 52 -12.85 11.21 -20.24
N THR A 53 -13.01 11.44 -18.93
CA THR A 53 -13.17 12.79 -18.37
C THR A 53 -11.89 13.34 -17.74
N GLY A 54 -10.89 12.49 -17.48
CA GLY A 54 -9.65 12.83 -16.80
C GLY A 54 -9.85 13.35 -15.37
N ARG A 55 -11.02 13.07 -14.76
CA ARG A 55 -11.44 13.67 -13.50
C ARG A 55 -11.08 12.76 -12.32
N SER A 56 -10.30 13.29 -11.38
CA SER A 56 -10.03 12.58 -10.12
C SER A 56 -11.21 12.66 -9.16
N CYS A 57 -11.59 11.51 -8.60
CA CYS A 57 -12.80 11.36 -7.78
C CYS A 57 -12.53 11.11 -6.29
N GLY A 58 -11.28 11.21 -5.88
CA GLY A 58 -10.89 11.04 -4.49
C GLY A 58 -9.39 11.20 -4.30
N SER A 59 -8.89 10.73 -3.16
CA SER A 59 -7.46 10.75 -2.88
C SER A 59 -6.73 9.72 -3.73
N SER A 60 -5.56 10.09 -4.28
CA SER A 60 -4.71 9.22 -5.11
C SER A 60 -4.28 7.92 -4.43
N GLY A 61 -4.31 7.86 -3.10
CA GLY A 61 -4.04 6.62 -2.35
C GLY A 61 -5.14 5.56 -2.46
N PHE A 62 -6.33 5.92 -2.94
CA PHE A 62 -7.48 5.03 -3.14
C PHE A 62 -7.86 4.87 -4.61
N GLU A 63 -7.03 5.38 -5.51
CA GLU A 63 -7.22 5.29 -6.95
C GLU A 63 -6.98 3.85 -7.43
N VAL A 64 -7.96 3.33 -8.15
CA VAL A 64 -7.93 1.98 -8.73
C VAL A 64 -7.96 2.11 -10.25
N THR A 65 -6.97 1.52 -10.90
CA THR A 65 -6.95 1.37 -12.36
C THR A 65 -7.60 0.05 -12.74
N CYS A 66 -8.60 0.08 -13.61
CA CYS A 66 -9.22 -1.12 -14.15
C CYS A 66 -8.72 -1.41 -15.56
N PHE A 67 -7.98 -2.49 -15.75
CA PHE A 67 -7.49 -2.93 -17.06
C PHE A 67 -8.44 -3.92 -17.68
N ASN A 68 -8.82 -3.68 -18.95
CA ASN A 68 -9.67 -4.56 -19.77
C ASN A 68 -10.91 -5.08 -19.02
N ASN A 69 -11.52 -4.22 -18.20
CA ASN A 69 -12.68 -4.54 -17.36
C ASN A 69 -12.55 -5.83 -16.54
N SER A 70 -11.35 -6.23 -16.15
CA SER A 70 -11.09 -7.53 -15.52
C SER A 70 -10.04 -7.48 -14.42
N SER A 71 -9.00 -6.67 -14.57
CA SER A 71 -7.89 -6.58 -13.61
C SER A 71 -7.89 -5.23 -12.92
N SER A 72 -8.12 -5.23 -11.61
CA SER A 72 -8.09 -4.03 -10.78
C SER A 72 -6.75 -3.89 -10.07
N VAL A 73 -6.13 -2.73 -10.24
CA VAL A 73 -4.82 -2.43 -9.67
C VAL A 73 -4.93 -1.17 -8.81
N LEU A 74 -4.62 -1.31 -7.53
CA LEU A 74 -4.42 -0.19 -6.63
C LEU A 74 -3.03 0.41 -6.87
N LEU A 75 -2.97 1.72 -7.07
CA LEU A 75 -1.71 2.41 -7.30
C LEU A 75 -0.80 2.41 -6.07
N SER A 76 0.51 2.39 -6.33
CA SER A 76 1.52 2.51 -5.30
C SER A 76 1.71 4.00 -4.93
N SER A 77 1.82 4.32 -3.64
CA SER A 77 2.19 5.65 -3.18
C SER A 77 3.64 6.05 -3.55
N LYS A 78 4.40 5.13 -4.17
CA LYS A 78 5.74 5.36 -4.71
C LYS A 78 5.73 5.23 -6.24
N PRO A 79 6.38 6.16 -6.96
CA PRO A 79 6.28 6.31 -8.42
C PRO A 79 6.88 5.14 -9.22
N THR A 80 7.72 4.30 -8.61
CA THR A 80 8.35 3.15 -9.27
C THR A 80 7.71 1.80 -8.90
N GLY A 81 6.61 1.81 -8.15
CA GLY A 81 5.93 0.59 -7.74
C GLY A 81 4.97 0.05 -8.80
N PHE A 82 5.04 -1.25 -9.11
CA PHE A 82 4.08 -1.97 -9.97
C PHE A 82 2.63 -2.02 -9.43
N GLY A 83 2.31 -1.27 -8.38
CA GLY A 83 1.00 -1.29 -7.71
C GLY A 83 0.72 -2.60 -6.96
N PHE A 84 -0.59 -2.85 -6.78
CA PHE A 84 -1.15 -4.01 -6.10
C PHE A 84 -2.37 -4.53 -6.85
N ALA A 85 -2.42 -5.82 -7.16
CA ALA A 85 -3.64 -6.43 -7.68
C ALA A 85 -4.63 -6.61 -6.54
N ILE A 86 -5.88 -6.18 -6.76
CA ILE A 86 -6.96 -6.33 -5.79
C ILE A 86 -7.60 -7.69 -6.01
N ILE A 87 -7.58 -8.54 -4.98
CA ILE A 87 -8.28 -9.83 -5.00
C ILE A 87 -9.72 -9.64 -4.57
N ASN A 88 -9.94 -8.92 -3.46
CA ASN A 88 -11.25 -8.72 -2.87
C ASN A 88 -11.28 -7.45 -2.00
N ILE A 89 -12.46 -6.84 -1.90
CA ILE A 89 -12.75 -5.71 -1.02
C ILE A 89 -13.94 -6.09 -0.15
N SER A 90 -13.77 -6.04 1.17
CA SER A 90 -14.86 -6.16 2.14
C SER A 90 -15.12 -4.79 2.74
N TYR A 91 -16.20 -4.15 2.31
CA TYR A 91 -16.60 -2.84 2.82
C TYR A 91 -17.14 -2.93 4.24
N GLU A 92 -17.89 -4.00 4.57
CA GLU A 92 -18.45 -4.23 5.90
C GLU A 92 -17.37 -4.40 6.96
N GLU A 93 -16.31 -5.17 6.64
CA GLU A 93 -15.21 -5.41 7.57
C GLU A 93 -14.09 -4.37 7.46
N GLU A 94 -14.20 -3.42 6.51
CA GLU A 94 -13.14 -2.48 6.15
C GLU A 94 -11.80 -3.18 5.80
N ARG A 95 -11.88 -4.33 5.13
CA ARG A 95 -10.71 -5.16 4.77
C ARG A 95 -10.47 -5.16 3.27
N LEU A 96 -9.18 -5.13 2.92
CA LEU A 96 -8.72 -5.15 1.54
C LEU A 96 -7.69 -6.26 1.35
N HIS A 97 -7.95 -7.18 0.41
CA HIS A 97 -7.05 -8.27 0.06
C HIS A 97 -6.29 -7.94 -1.22
N LEU A 98 -4.96 -7.85 -1.09
CA LEU A 98 -4.07 -7.39 -2.15
C LEU A 98 -2.91 -8.35 -2.41
N VAL A 99 -2.42 -8.36 -3.65
CA VAL A 99 -1.14 -8.98 -4.02
C VAL A 99 -0.17 -7.90 -4.46
N ASP A 100 1.04 -7.89 -3.88
CA ASP A 100 2.12 -7.02 -4.32
C ASP A 100 2.68 -7.50 -5.66
N LEU A 101 2.31 -6.80 -6.74
CA LEU A 101 2.70 -7.15 -8.11
C LEU A 101 4.22 -7.06 -8.33
N GLY A 102 4.91 -6.18 -7.60
CA GLY A 102 6.37 -6.08 -7.70
C GLY A 102 7.06 -7.29 -7.10
N LYS A 103 6.59 -7.75 -5.93
CA LYS A 103 7.12 -8.98 -5.31
C LYS A 103 6.74 -10.23 -6.10
N LEU A 104 5.53 -10.30 -6.63
CA LEU A 104 5.10 -11.41 -7.48
C LEU A 104 5.96 -11.49 -8.75
N LYS A 105 6.16 -10.35 -9.43
CA LYS A 105 7.00 -10.29 -10.63
C LYS A 105 8.44 -10.71 -10.33
N LEU A 106 8.98 -10.28 -9.18
CA LEU A 106 10.28 -10.72 -8.73
C LEU A 106 10.31 -12.24 -8.59
N LEU A 107 9.39 -12.86 -7.83
CA LEU A 107 9.36 -14.32 -7.67
C LEU A 107 9.23 -15.08 -9.00
N SER A 108 8.59 -14.48 -10.01
CA SER A 108 8.47 -15.06 -11.36
C SER A 108 9.68 -14.82 -12.27
N ALA A 109 10.60 -13.92 -11.91
CA ALA A 109 11.73 -13.55 -12.75
C ALA A 109 12.92 -14.48 -12.52
N SER A 110 13.44 -15.11 -13.57
CA SER A 110 14.48 -16.13 -13.42
C SER A 110 15.86 -15.55 -13.07
N ASN A 111 16.18 -14.32 -13.52
CA ASN A 111 17.57 -13.82 -13.53
C ASN A 111 17.73 -12.31 -13.22
N ARG A 112 16.74 -11.62 -12.67
CA ARG A 112 16.83 -10.16 -12.46
C ARG A 112 16.35 -9.75 -11.08
N CYS A 113 17.30 -9.23 -10.31
CA CYS A 113 17.07 -8.62 -9.01
C CYS A 113 17.21 -7.09 -9.09
N GLU A 114 17.09 -6.55 -10.30
CA GLU A 114 17.42 -5.16 -10.60
C GLU A 114 16.34 -4.16 -10.13
N SER A 115 15.13 -4.64 -9.85
CA SER A 115 14.07 -3.80 -9.30
C SER A 115 14.32 -3.52 -7.82
N SER A 116 14.38 -2.24 -7.44
CA SER A 116 14.33 -1.85 -6.02
C SER A 116 13.03 -2.36 -5.39
N ILE A 117 13.14 -3.39 -4.53
CA ILE A 117 11.99 -3.99 -3.86
C ILE A 117 11.67 -3.11 -2.66
N TRP A 118 10.76 -2.15 -2.86
CA TRP A 118 10.23 -1.40 -1.75
C TRP A 118 9.44 -2.32 -0.80
N ASN A 119 9.49 -1.99 0.49
CA ASN A 119 8.61 -2.60 1.46
C ASN A 119 7.15 -2.33 1.07
N THR A 120 6.31 -3.36 1.11
CA THR A 120 4.89 -3.23 0.72
C THR A 120 4.18 -2.17 1.56
N SER A 121 4.51 -2.07 2.85
CA SER A 121 3.97 -1.04 3.74
C SER A 121 4.36 0.39 3.32
N VAL A 122 5.52 0.57 2.70
CA VAL A 122 5.97 1.86 2.16
C VAL A 122 5.22 2.18 0.87
N LYS A 123 4.97 1.17 0.04
CA LYS A 123 4.21 1.29 -1.21
C LYS A 123 2.70 1.52 -1.00
N LEU A 124 2.09 0.91 0.02
CA LEU A 124 0.68 1.14 0.37
C LEU A 124 0.48 2.53 0.98
N GLY A 125 1.50 3.10 1.61
CA GLY A 125 1.38 4.40 2.26
C GLY A 125 0.70 4.32 3.63
N PRO A 126 0.42 5.48 4.26
CA PRO A 126 -0.03 5.58 5.65
C PRO A 126 -1.49 5.21 5.88
N ARG A 127 -2.32 5.19 4.83
CA ARG A 127 -3.77 5.00 4.95
C ARG A 127 -4.17 3.55 5.21
N PHE A 128 -3.31 2.60 4.85
CA PHE A 128 -3.58 1.18 5.01
C PHE A 128 -2.75 0.57 6.13
N ARG A 129 -3.34 -0.42 6.79
CA ARG A 129 -2.69 -1.23 7.81
C ARG A 129 -2.70 -2.68 7.34
N ILE A 130 -1.52 -3.29 7.36
CA ILE A 130 -1.38 -4.70 7.01
C ILE A 130 -1.81 -5.54 8.21
N ASP A 131 -2.76 -6.44 7.99
CA ASP A 131 -3.21 -7.39 9.00
C ASP A 131 -2.04 -8.29 9.47
N PRO A 132 -1.86 -8.53 10.77
CA PRO A 132 -0.79 -9.36 11.29
C PRO A 132 -0.79 -10.81 10.81
N GLY A 133 -1.96 -11.35 10.46
CA GLY A 133 -2.15 -12.70 9.94
C GLY A 133 -1.84 -12.83 8.44
N ASN A 134 -1.58 -11.73 7.74
CA ASN A 134 -1.13 -11.79 6.35
C ASN A 134 0.32 -12.32 6.26
N LEU A 135 0.61 -13.03 5.18
CA LEU A 135 1.92 -13.62 4.90
C LEU A 135 3.00 -12.53 4.79
N ASN A 136 3.77 -12.33 5.85
CA ASN A 136 4.99 -11.53 5.80
C ASN A 136 6.04 -12.30 4.97
N LEU A 137 6.09 -12.01 3.67
CA LEU A 137 7.15 -12.52 2.80
C LEU A 137 8.43 -11.71 3.04
N ILE A 138 9.44 -12.37 3.59
CA ILE A 138 10.78 -11.81 3.78
C ILE A 138 11.70 -12.41 2.73
N LEU A 139 12.33 -11.56 1.93
CA LEU A 139 13.23 -11.96 0.85
C LEU A 139 14.67 -11.73 1.30
N TYR A 140 15.44 -12.83 1.35
CA TYR A 140 16.86 -12.83 1.68
C TYR A 140 17.69 -13.07 0.42
N ASN A 141 18.79 -12.34 0.32
CA ASN A 141 19.84 -12.55 -0.66
C ASN A 141 21.08 -13.10 0.06
N CYS A 142 21.48 -14.33 -0.28
CA CYS A 142 22.59 -15.05 0.35
C CYS A 142 23.71 -15.32 -0.66
N THR A 143 24.97 -15.21 -0.24
CA THR A 143 26.08 -15.83 -0.99
C THR A 143 25.93 -17.34 -0.99
N GLU A 144 26.67 -18.03 -1.86
CA GLU A 144 26.58 -19.49 -1.96
C GLU A 144 26.94 -20.19 -0.64
N GLU A 145 27.99 -19.73 0.07
CA GLU A 145 28.42 -20.29 1.34
C GLU A 145 27.37 -20.07 2.43
N ALA A 146 26.80 -18.87 2.50
CA ALA A 146 25.73 -18.53 3.43
C ALA A 146 24.45 -19.33 3.12
N ALA A 147 24.14 -19.54 1.84
CA ALA A 147 23.01 -20.34 1.39
C ALA A 147 23.17 -21.82 1.79
N VAL A 148 24.37 -22.39 1.64
CA VAL A 148 24.68 -23.77 2.06
C VAL A 148 24.58 -23.89 3.58
N ALA A 149 25.12 -22.93 4.34
CA ALA A 149 25.01 -22.91 5.80
C ALA A 149 23.55 -22.77 6.28
N ALA A 150 22.75 -21.93 5.61
CA ALA A 150 21.32 -21.76 5.91
C ALA A 150 20.52 -23.03 5.62
N ALA A 151 20.75 -23.67 4.47
CA ALA A 151 20.11 -24.94 4.10
C ALA A 151 20.50 -26.08 5.06
N ALA A 152 21.77 -26.12 5.48
CA ALA A 152 22.28 -27.13 6.42
C ALA A 152 21.60 -27.06 7.79
N ARG A 153 21.15 -25.88 8.23
CA ARG A 153 20.40 -25.71 9.48
C ARG A 153 18.98 -26.28 9.45
N ARG A 154 18.48 -26.70 8.28
CA ARG A 154 17.13 -27.25 8.08
C ARG A 154 16.03 -26.41 8.72
N ASP A 155 16.20 -25.10 8.69
CA ASP A 155 15.16 -24.20 9.14
C ASP A 155 13.98 -24.31 8.17
N ARG A 156 12.89 -24.93 8.63
CA ARG A 156 11.70 -25.17 7.79
C ARG A 156 10.98 -23.87 7.39
N ASP A 157 11.34 -22.75 8.01
CA ASP A 157 10.72 -21.47 7.70
C ASP A 157 11.41 -20.77 6.53
N LEU A 158 12.67 -21.12 6.22
CA LEU A 158 13.48 -20.48 5.18
C LEU A 158 13.58 -21.39 3.94
N MET A 159 12.86 -21.03 2.88
CA MET A 159 12.78 -21.80 1.64
C MET A 159 13.63 -21.16 0.55
N GLN A 160 14.49 -21.95 -0.09
CA GLN A 160 15.22 -21.49 -1.27
C GLN A 160 14.25 -21.32 -2.45
N THR A 161 14.34 -20.18 -3.15
CA THR A 161 13.59 -19.97 -4.38
C THR A 161 14.45 -20.36 -5.60
N SER A 162 13.82 -20.51 -6.75
CA SER A 162 14.52 -20.75 -8.02
C SER A 162 15.29 -19.53 -8.54
N LEU A 163 15.20 -18.38 -7.85
CA LEU A 163 15.67 -17.09 -8.30
C LEU A 163 17.14 -16.85 -7.93
N ARG A 164 17.90 -16.33 -8.89
CA ARG A 164 19.31 -15.95 -8.70
C ARG A 164 19.51 -14.45 -8.91
N CYS A 165 20.28 -13.83 -8.03
CA CYS A 165 20.61 -12.40 -8.08
C CYS A 165 22.11 -12.21 -8.35
N GLY A 166 22.48 -11.42 -9.38
CA GLY A 166 23.88 -11.05 -9.64
C GLY A 166 24.83 -12.27 -9.77
N ASN A 167 25.98 -12.23 -9.08
CA ASN A 167 27.00 -13.29 -9.04
C ASN A 167 26.50 -14.57 -8.32
N GLU A 168 25.50 -15.24 -8.87
CA GLU A 168 24.94 -16.51 -8.39
C GLU A 168 24.35 -16.51 -6.97
N SER A 169 24.17 -15.35 -6.35
CA SER A 169 23.56 -15.28 -5.03
C SER A 169 22.15 -15.87 -5.04
N LYS A 170 21.90 -16.77 -4.08
CA LYS A 170 20.67 -17.56 -3.98
C LYS A 170 19.65 -16.78 -3.16
N MET A 171 18.42 -16.68 -3.67
CA MET A 171 17.35 -16.05 -2.93
C MET A 171 16.64 -17.07 -2.04
N PHE A 172 16.31 -16.64 -0.83
CA PHE A 172 15.47 -17.38 0.10
C PHE A 172 14.26 -16.54 0.50
N VAL A 173 13.15 -17.23 0.73
CA VAL A 173 11.91 -16.66 1.26
C VAL A 173 11.66 -17.23 2.63
N ARG A 174 11.32 -16.34 3.56
CA ARG A 174 10.78 -16.70 4.86
C ARG A 174 9.36 -16.17 5.00
N THR A 175 8.47 -16.95 5.58
CA THR A 175 7.07 -16.56 5.80
C THR A 175 6.73 -16.58 7.29
N GLY A 176 5.71 -15.83 7.70
CA GLY A 176 5.10 -15.97 9.04
C GLY A 176 5.92 -15.45 10.23
N VAL A 177 7.07 -14.82 10.00
CA VAL A 177 7.93 -14.31 11.08
C VAL A 177 8.12 -12.79 11.01
N ARG A 178 8.64 -12.20 12.09
CA ARG A 178 9.03 -10.79 12.11
C ARG A 178 10.32 -10.56 11.32
N TYR A 179 10.47 -9.32 10.85
CA TYR A 179 11.69 -8.83 10.23
C TYR A 179 12.94 -9.12 11.07
N ASP A 180 13.94 -9.70 10.43
CA ASP A 180 15.32 -9.76 10.92
C ASP A 180 16.22 -9.33 9.77
N ALA A 181 16.84 -8.16 9.93
CA ALA A 181 17.60 -7.45 8.88
C ALA A 181 18.81 -8.25 8.36
N THR A 182 19.37 -9.10 9.21
CA THR A 182 20.57 -9.87 8.93
C THR A 182 20.27 -11.37 8.98
N GLY A 183 19.33 -11.80 9.80
CA GLY A 183 19.15 -13.21 10.12
C GLY A 183 20.41 -13.78 10.79
N ASN A 184 20.29 -14.91 11.48
CA ASN A 184 21.49 -15.65 11.90
C ASN A 184 22.14 -16.42 10.71
N TYR A 185 21.71 -16.16 9.47
CA TYR A 185 22.06 -16.94 8.28
C TYR A 185 23.18 -16.33 7.44
N GLY A 186 23.68 -15.14 7.81
CA GLY A 186 24.71 -14.44 7.02
C GLY A 186 24.17 -13.93 5.67
N CYS A 187 22.85 -13.77 5.55
CA CYS A 187 22.18 -13.29 4.35
C CYS A 187 21.78 -11.82 4.50
N ARG A 188 21.77 -11.06 3.42
CA ARG A 188 21.26 -9.68 3.45
C ARG A 188 19.76 -9.69 3.17
N CYS A 189 18.96 -9.06 4.02
CA CYS A 189 17.56 -8.84 3.69
C CYS A 189 17.43 -7.83 2.54
N TRP A 190 16.61 -8.18 1.55
CA TRP A 190 16.40 -7.41 0.32
C TRP A 190 14.99 -6.82 0.22
N GLY A 191 14.04 -7.33 0.99
CA GLY A 191 12.71 -6.74 1.11
C GLY A 191 11.83 -7.45 2.13
N HIS A 192 10.94 -6.71 2.79
CA HIS A 192 10.08 -7.21 3.86
C HIS A 192 8.68 -6.54 3.87
N LEU A 193 7.73 -7.13 4.59
CA LEU A 193 6.41 -6.60 4.88
C LEU A 193 6.37 -5.99 6.30
N GLU A 194 6.68 -4.70 6.46
CA GLU A 194 6.74 -4.10 7.81
C GLU A 194 5.39 -3.65 8.35
N ARG A 195 5.11 -4.02 9.60
CA ARG A 195 3.95 -3.54 10.36
C ARG A 195 4.09 -2.03 10.58
N ARG A 196 3.22 -1.23 9.98
CA ARG A 196 3.09 0.18 10.36
C ARG A 196 2.28 0.24 11.66
N THR A 197 2.96 0.40 12.80
CA THR A 197 2.28 0.85 14.01
C THR A 197 1.75 2.27 13.76
N PRO A 198 0.52 2.59 14.16
CA PRO A 198 0.02 3.95 14.08
C PRO A 198 0.95 4.82 14.92
N ALA A 199 1.31 5.99 14.41
CA ALA A 199 1.84 7.03 15.28
C ALA A 199 0.72 7.32 16.29
N THR A 200 0.91 6.93 17.55
CA THR A 200 0.04 7.37 18.62
C THR A 200 0.13 8.89 18.63
N THR A 201 -0.93 9.56 18.19
CA THR A 201 -1.10 10.98 18.44
C THR A 201 -1.16 11.12 19.96
N ARG A 202 -0.02 11.43 20.58
CA ARG A 202 0.04 11.79 21.99
C ARG A 202 -0.65 13.14 22.11
N SER A 203 -1.98 13.12 22.22
CA SER A 203 -2.75 14.25 22.72
C SER A 203 -2.23 14.56 24.11
N SER A 204 -1.31 15.50 24.19
CA SER A 204 -0.88 16.08 25.45
C SER A 204 -1.86 17.22 25.73
N SER A 205 -3.06 16.83 26.16
CA SER A 205 -4.02 17.71 26.81
C SER A 205 -4.04 17.33 28.28
N ALA A 206 -3.14 17.92 29.06
CA ALA A 206 -3.27 18.02 30.51
C ALA A 206 -3.36 19.50 30.85
N MET A 207 -4.59 19.98 31.06
CA MET A 207 -4.90 21.26 31.68
C MET A 207 -4.68 21.17 33.20
N ALA A 208 -4.28 22.31 33.76
CA ALA A 208 -4.45 22.78 35.13
C ALA A 208 -3.63 22.11 36.27
N SER A 209 -2.76 22.92 36.89
CA SER A 209 -2.93 23.37 38.29
C SER A 209 -1.78 24.28 38.72
N SER A 210 -2.07 25.57 38.86
CA SER A 210 -1.68 26.53 39.94
C SER A 210 -1.72 27.96 39.41
#